data_AF-A0A7L1DL64-F1
#
_entry.id   AF-A0A7L1DL64-F1
#
_cell.length_a   1.000
_cell.length_b   1.000
_cell.length_c   1.000
_cell.angle_alpha   90.00
_cell.angle_beta   90.00
_cell.angle_gamma   90.00
#
_symmetry.space_group_name_H-M   'P 1'
#
loop_
_entity.id
_entity.type
_entity.pdbx_description
1 polymer ?
#
loop_
_entity_poly.entity_id
_entity_poly.type
_entity_poly.pdbx_seq_one_letter_code
_entity_poly.pdbx_strand_id
1 'polypeptide(L)'
;GAPLVLKLLQKERTDRWRFLREFCTHLCLRGHLTCLQVLPVAFETPTHFAFRQELTPAGDLCGLLTPGVGLPEPQVKRCASQVSSALSYLHGHAMVHRDLKLDNVLAFDPECQLVKLGDFGLTRVTGWQVGPSPPGPAPYAPPELCHLSKGHTLHLEPSLDTWAFGILLFSLLTGSFPWEVAAPEDEQFQEFQVWQGRTWRGAGVTSGG
;
A
#
# COMPACT_ATOMS: atom_id res chain seq x y z
N GLY A 1 -0.28 -3.17 -31.34
CA GLY A 1 -0.45 -2.25 -30.20
C GLY A 1 0.04 -2.93 -28.94
N ALA A 2 0.47 -2.18 -27.93
CA ALA A 2 0.89 -2.74 -26.64
C ALA A 2 -0.30 -3.45 -25.95
N PRO A 3 -0.09 -4.59 -25.27
CA PRO A 3 -1.16 -5.29 -24.56
C PRO A 3 -1.62 -4.47 -23.34
N LEU A 4 -2.93 -4.53 -23.06
CA LEU A 4 -3.59 -3.76 -21.99
C LEU A 4 -4.56 -4.65 -21.23
N VAL A 5 -4.85 -4.27 -19.99
CA VAL A 5 -5.87 -4.90 -19.14
C VAL A 5 -7.07 -3.96 -19.01
N LEU A 6 -8.27 -4.53 -19.01
CA LEU A 6 -9.50 -3.81 -18.71
C LEU A 6 -9.88 -4.07 -17.24
N LYS A 7 -9.78 -3.06 -16.38
CA LYS A 7 -10.26 -3.15 -15.00
C LYS A 7 -11.78 -2.97 -15.02
N LEU A 8 -12.53 -3.98 -14.55
CA LEU A 8 -13.99 -3.98 -14.48
C LEU A 8 -14.45 -3.76 -13.04
N LEU A 9 -15.30 -2.77 -12.81
CA LEU A 9 -15.86 -2.45 -11.50
C LEU A 9 -17.39 -2.58 -11.54
N GLN A 10 -17.93 -3.49 -10.74
CA GLN A 10 -19.38 -3.75 -10.64
C GLN A 10 -20.12 -2.57 -10.02
N LYS A 11 -21.22 -2.14 -10.65
CA LYS A 11 -22.05 -1.01 -10.19
C LYS A 11 -22.77 -1.29 -8.88
N GLU A 12 -23.02 -2.55 -8.56
CA GLU A 12 -23.62 -2.99 -7.30
C GLU A 12 -22.72 -2.68 -6.09
N ARG A 13 -21.40 -2.60 -6.31
CA ARG A 13 -20.39 -2.36 -5.27
C ARG A 13 -19.70 -1.00 -5.40
N THR A 14 -19.70 -0.43 -6.59
CA THR A 14 -18.96 0.80 -6.92
C THR A 14 -19.90 1.83 -7.52
N ASP A 15 -20.17 2.90 -6.77
CA ASP A 15 -20.86 4.06 -7.31
C ASP A 15 -19.96 4.84 -8.30
N ARG A 16 -20.59 5.66 -9.14
CA ARG A 16 -19.89 6.45 -10.16
C ARG A 16 -18.80 7.35 -9.57
N TRP A 17 -19.00 7.88 -8.37
CA TRP A 17 -18.05 8.78 -7.73
C TRP A 17 -16.78 8.05 -7.28
N ARG A 18 -16.91 6.85 -6.71
CA ARG A 18 -15.78 5.98 -6.37
C ARG A 18 -14.99 5.60 -7.61
N PHE A 19 -15.68 5.20 -8.68
CA PHE A 19 -15.06 4.89 -9.96
C PHE A 19 -14.28 6.08 -10.53
N LEU A 20 -14.94 7.24 -10.65
CA LEU A 20 -14.32 8.44 -11.22
C LEU A 20 -13.14 8.92 -10.37
N ARG A 21 -13.23 8.82 -9.04
CA ARG A 21 -12.13 9.19 -8.15
C ARG A 21 -10.91 8.30 -8.43
N GLU A 22 -11.06 6.99 -8.45
CA GLU A 22 -9.95 6.07 -8.74
C GLU A 22 -9.35 6.33 -10.13
N PHE A 23 -10.21 6.43 -11.15
CA PHE A 23 -9.78 6.69 -12.53
C PHE A 23 -9.04 8.03 -12.67
N CYS A 24 -9.58 9.11 -12.10
CA CYS A 24 -8.94 10.42 -12.12
C CYS A 24 -7.64 10.44 -11.32
N THR A 25 -7.56 9.76 -10.18
CA THR A 25 -6.32 9.66 -9.41
C THR A 25 -5.22 9.00 -10.23
N HIS A 26 -5.51 7.88 -10.91
CA HIS A 26 -4.55 7.28 -11.84
C HIS A 26 -4.09 8.26 -12.94
N LEU A 27 -5.02 9.02 -13.53
CA LEU A 27 -4.68 10.01 -14.56
C LEU A 27 -3.82 11.16 -14.02
N CYS A 28 -4.02 11.59 -12.77
CA CYS A 28 -3.17 12.59 -12.12
C CYS A 28 -1.76 12.07 -11.86
N LEU A 29 -1.63 10.78 -11.55
CA LEU A 29 -0.35 10.15 -11.18
C LEU A 29 0.45 9.60 -12.37
N ARG A 30 -0.08 9.74 -13.59
CA ARG A 30 0.53 9.22 -14.81
C ARG A 30 1.97 9.71 -15.10
N GLY A 31 2.37 10.81 -14.47
CA GLY A 31 3.71 11.40 -14.63
C GLY A 31 4.86 10.59 -14.03
N HIS A 32 4.57 9.60 -13.18
CA HIS A 32 5.59 8.85 -12.46
C HIS A 32 5.72 7.41 -12.95
N LEU A 33 6.95 6.99 -13.30
CA LEU A 33 7.23 5.69 -13.91
C LEU A 33 6.77 4.50 -13.06
N THR A 34 6.94 4.59 -11.74
CA THR A 34 6.59 3.51 -10.79
C THR A 34 5.16 3.60 -10.25
N CYS A 35 4.30 4.43 -10.86
CA CYS A 35 2.85 4.39 -10.67
C CYS A 35 2.20 3.70 -11.87
N LEU A 36 1.22 2.82 -11.62
CA LEU A 36 0.53 2.09 -12.68
C LEU A 36 -0.27 3.03 -13.58
N GLN A 37 -0.04 2.93 -14.90
CA GLN A 37 -0.62 3.85 -15.86
C GLN A 37 -1.97 3.37 -16.37
N VAL A 38 -2.88 4.33 -16.58
CA VAL A 38 -4.18 4.10 -17.22
C VAL A 38 -4.32 4.93 -18.48
N LEU A 39 -5.09 4.45 -19.44
CA LEU A 39 -5.47 5.24 -20.60
C LEU A 39 -6.57 6.24 -20.22
N PRO A 40 -6.60 7.44 -20.82
CA PRO A 40 -7.63 8.46 -20.57
C PRO A 40 -8.95 8.13 -21.26
N VAL A 41 -9.38 6.88 -21.17
CA VAL A 41 -10.64 6.37 -21.72
C VAL A 41 -11.29 5.44 -20.71
N ALA A 42 -12.51 5.79 -20.31
CA ALA A 42 -13.39 4.99 -19.47
C ALA A 42 -14.58 4.48 -20.29
N PHE A 43 -15.12 3.35 -19.88
CA PHE A 43 -16.28 2.69 -20.47
C PHE A 43 -17.34 2.50 -19.38
N GLU A 44 -18.59 2.49 -19.81
CA GLU A 44 -19.73 2.24 -18.94
C GLU A 44 -20.68 1.27 -19.65
N THR A 45 -21.06 0.21 -18.94
CA THR A 45 -22.09 -0.74 -19.37
C THR A 45 -23.27 -0.68 -18.39
N PRO A 46 -24.39 -1.40 -18.63
CA PRO A 46 -25.48 -1.45 -17.66
C PRO A 46 -25.04 -1.95 -16.26
N THR A 47 -24.03 -2.81 -16.18
CA THR A 47 -23.60 -3.47 -14.93
C THR A 47 -22.22 -3.08 -14.43
N HIS A 48 -21.36 -2.49 -15.28
CA HIS A 48 -19.97 -2.19 -14.93
C HIS A 48 -19.53 -0.78 -15.33
N PHE A 49 -18.62 -0.22 -14.55
CA PHE A 49 -17.66 0.77 -15.04
C PHE A 49 -16.35 0.09 -15.42
N ALA A 50 -15.60 0.66 -16.36
CA ALA A 50 -14.31 0.11 -16.74
C ALA A 50 -13.33 1.18 -17.21
N PHE A 51 -12.03 0.93 -17.03
CA PHE A 51 -10.97 1.68 -17.69
C PHE A 51 -9.82 0.75 -18.07
N ARG A 52 -9.00 1.17 -19.03
CA ARG A 52 -7.84 0.40 -19.48
C ARG A 52 -6.59 0.81 -18.72
N GLN A 53 -5.79 -0.17 -18.34
CA GLN A 53 -4.50 0.01 -17.68
C GLN A 53 -3.42 -0.84 -18.33
N GLU A 54 -2.16 -0.58 -17.99
CA GLU A 54 -1.03 -1.39 -18.43
C GLU A 54 -1.23 -2.86 -18.05
N LEU A 55 -0.84 -3.77 -18.94
CA LEU A 55 -0.69 -5.17 -18.60
C LEU A 55 0.60 -5.36 -17.79
N THR A 56 0.50 -6.04 -16.66
CA THR A 56 1.62 -6.43 -15.80
C THR A 56 1.87 -7.93 -15.95
N PRO A 57 2.84 -8.35 -16.79
CA PRO A 57 2.98 -9.75 -17.20
C PRO A 57 3.35 -10.70 -16.06
N ALA A 58 4.01 -10.21 -15.02
CA ALA A 58 4.41 -11.01 -13.87
C ALA A 58 3.40 -10.95 -12.71
N GLY A 59 2.25 -10.29 -12.90
CA GLY A 59 1.22 -10.16 -11.87
C GLY A 59 1.59 -9.17 -10.76
N ASP A 60 1.26 -9.51 -9.53
CA ASP A 60 1.54 -8.74 -8.32
C ASP A 60 2.64 -9.39 -7.46
N LEU A 61 3.17 -8.66 -6.47
CA LEU A 61 4.19 -9.19 -5.59
C LEU A 61 3.69 -10.32 -4.68
N CYS A 62 2.37 -10.43 -4.45
CA CYS A 62 1.80 -11.53 -3.67
C CYS A 62 1.97 -12.86 -4.42
N GLY A 63 1.72 -12.86 -5.73
CA GLY A 63 1.91 -14.02 -6.61
C GLY A 63 3.38 -14.41 -6.83
N LEU A 64 4.32 -13.47 -6.70
CA LEU A 64 5.76 -13.75 -6.80
C LEU A 64 6.37 -14.22 -5.47
N LEU A 65 5.73 -13.94 -4.34
CA LEU A 65 6.24 -14.23 -3.01
C LEU A 65 6.19 -15.73 -2.71
N THR A 66 7.29 -16.29 -2.20
CA THR A 66 7.27 -17.64 -1.63
C THR A 66 6.91 -17.58 -0.14
N PRO A 67 5.79 -18.18 0.30
CA PRO A 67 5.37 -18.14 1.70
C PRO A 67 6.44 -18.72 2.64
N GLY A 68 6.69 -18.03 3.75
CA GLY A 68 7.70 -18.40 4.75
C GLY A 68 9.17 -18.29 4.31
N VAL A 69 9.45 -17.86 3.08
CA VAL A 69 10.81 -17.69 2.55
C VAL A 69 11.07 -16.25 2.10
N GLY A 70 10.10 -15.61 1.43
CA GLY A 70 10.28 -14.27 0.88
C GLY A 70 10.85 -14.26 -0.53
N LEU A 71 11.40 -13.11 -0.92
CA LEU A 71 12.14 -12.88 -2.16
C LEU A 71 13.63 -12.69 -1.86
N PRO A 72 14.52 -12.94 -2.83
CA PRO A 72 15.93 -12.59 -2.72
C PRO A 72 16.12 -11.10 -2.40
N GLU A 73 17.04 -10.80 -1.47
CA GLU A 73 17.36 -9.43 -1.04
C GLU A 73 17.60 -8.43 -2.20
N PRO A 74 18.27 -8.80 -3.31
CA PRO A 74 18.40 -7.91 -4.47
C PRO A 74 17.06 -7.50 -5.09
N GLN A 75 16.08 -8.42 -5.16
CA GLN A 75 14.73 -8.12 -5.66
C GLN A 75 14.00 -7.19 -4.67
N VAL A 76 14.08 -7.50 -3.37
CA VAL A 76 13.49 -6.64 -2.33
C VAL A 76 14.04 -5.22 -2.39
N LYS A 77 15.35 -5.03 -2.59
CA LYS A 77 15.97 -3.71 -2.76
C LYS A 77 15.40 -2.94 -3.97
N ARG A 78 15.19 -3.61 -5.10
CA ARG A 78 14.56 -3.00 -6.29
C ARG A 78 13.12 -2.58 -6.00
N CYS A 79 12.34 -3.46 -5.36
CA CYS A 79 10.97 -3.16 -4.95
C CYS A 79 10.93 -1.97 -4.00
N ALA A 80 11.77 -1.98 -2.95
CA ALA A 80 11.87 -0.92 -1.95
C ALA A 80 12.17 0.44 -2.60
N SER A 81 13.14 0.51 -3.51
CA SER A 81 13.49 1.74 -4.21
C SER A 81 12.35 2.27 -5.07
N GLN A 82 11.63 1.41 -5.80
CA GLN A 82 10.59 1.83 -6.73
C GLN A 82 9.27 2.20 -6.04
N VAL A 83 8.90 1.43 -5.01
CA VAL A 83 7.70 1.69 -4.19
C VAL A 83 7.90 2.96 -3.36
N SER A 84 9.07 3.15 -2.73
CA SER A 84 9.36 4.40 -2.01
C SER A 84 9.36 5.62 -2.93
N SER A 85 9.87 5.50 -4.17
CA SER A 85 9.74 6.55 -5.19
C SER A 85 8.28 6.86 -5.53
N ALA A 86 7.43 5.84 -5.69
CA ALA A 86 6.00 6.03 -5.97
C ALA A 86 5.28 6.73 -4.81
N LEU A 87 5.55 6.30 -3.57
CA LEU A 87 5.00 6.93 -2.37
C LEU A 87 5.46 8.37 -2.22
N SER A 88 6.76 8.64 -2.40
CA SER A 88 7.29 10.00 -2.35
C SER A 88 6.63 10.92 -3.37
N TYR A 89 6.40 10.43 -4.60
CA TYR A 89 5.68 11.18 -5.62
C TYR A 89 4.22 11.42 -5.23
N LEU A 90 3.52 10.40 -4.74
CA LEU A 90 2.13 10.50 -4.28
C LEU A 90 1.97 11.49 -3.12
N HIS A 91 2.83 11.38 -2.11
CA HIS A 91 2.84 12.24 -0.93
C HIS A 91 3.18 13.69 -1.30
N GLY A 92 4.05 13.91 -2.28
CA GLY A 92 4.33 15.23 -2.85
C GLY A 92 3.13 15.89 -3.53
N HIS A 93 2.10 15.11 -3.91
CA HIS A 93 0.82 15.60 -4.43
C HIS A 93 -0.26 15.68 -3.34
N ALA A 94 0.14 15.67 -2.06
CA ALA A 94 -0.76 15.67 -0.90
C ALA A 94 -1.78 14.53 -0.95
N MET A 95 -1.41 13.36 -1.47
CA MET A 95 -2.24 12.16 -1.50
C MET A 95 -1.64 11.09 -0.60
N VAL A 96 -2.48 10.31 0.07
CA VAL A 96 -2.13 9.13 0.87
C VAL A 96 -2.76 7.91 0.21
N HIS A 97 -1.97 6.87 -0.06
CA HIS A 97 -2.37 5.67 -0.80
C HIS A 97 -3.45 4.88 -0.05
N ARG A 98 -3.17 4.57 1.23
CA ARG A 98 -3.99 3.84 2.21
C ARG A 98 -4.22 2.35 1.99
N ASP A 99 -3.83 1.81 0.85
CA ASP A 99 -3.96 0.37 0.57
C ASP A 99 -2.63 -0.21 0.09
N LEU A 100 -1.51 0.19 0.69
CA LEU A 100 -0.21 -0.36 0.31
C LEU A 100 -0.09 -1.80 0.83
N LYS A 101 -0.03 -2.76 -0.09
CA LYS A 101 0.10 -4.19 0.17
C LYS A 101 0.70 -4.90 -1.04
N LEU A 102 1.10 -6.16 -0.86
CA LEU A 102 1.70 -6.99 -1.91
C LEU A 102 0.86 -7.05 -3.20
N ASP A 103 -0.46 -7.21 -3.06
CA ASP A 103 -1.42 -7.28 -4.18
C ASP A 103 -1.46 -6.01 -5.03
N ASN A 104 -1.12 -4.86 -4.44
CA ASN A 104 -1.19 -3.56 -5.08
C ASN A 104 0.15 -3.09 -5.65
N VAL A 105 1.20 -3.93 -5.57
CA VAL A 105 2.48 -3.67 -6.24
C VAL A 105 2.63 -4.66 -7.38
N LEU A 106 2.57 -4.14 -8.61
CA LEU A 106 2.52 -4.95 -9.82
C LEU A 106 3.90 -5.07 -10.45
N ALA A 107 4.31 -6.30 -10.77
CA ALA A 107 5.60 -6.61 -11.37
C ALA A 107 5.49 -6.75 -12.89
N PHE A 108 6.46 -6.16 -13.59
CA PHE A 108 6.56 -6.28 -15.05
C PHE A 108 7.42 -7.47 -15.48
N ASP A 109 8.21 -8.00 -14.55
CA ASP A 109 9.08 -9.16 -14.73
C ASP A 109 9.28 -9.89 -13.38
N PRO A 110 9.57 -11.20 -13.38
CA PRO A 110 9.78 -11.96 -12.15
C PRO A 110 10.98 -11.50 -11.32
N GLU A 111 11.93 -10.79 -11.94
CA GLU A 111 13.11 -10.25 -11.26
C GLU A 111 12.84 -8.89 -10.62
N CYS A 112 11.61 -8.36 -10.70
CA CYS A 112 11.25 -7.06 -10.15
C CYS A 112 12.16 -5.92 -10.67
N GLN A 113 12.65 -6.00 -11.92
CA GLN A 113 13.39 -4.90 -12.55
C GLN A 113 12.50 -3.65 -12.65
N LEU A 114 11.22 -3.85 -12.97
CA LEU A 114 10.21 -2.81 -12.90
C LEU A 114 9.02 -3.28 -12.08
N VAL A 115 8.71 -2.52 -11.02
CA VAL A 115 7.47 -2.66 -10.26
C VAL A 115 6.73 -1.32 -10.24
N LYS A 116 5.40 -1.39 -10.23
CA LYS A 116 4.54 -0.20 -10.17
C LYS A 116 3.50 -0.34 -9.06
N LEU A 117 3.35 0.72 -8.27
CA LEU A 117 2.26 0.85 -7.31
C LEU A 117 0.95 1.10 -8.07
N GLY A 118 -0.08 0.32 -7.76
CA GLY A 118 -1.41 0.41 -8.33
C GLY A 118 -2.51 0.41 -7.27
N ASP A 119 -3.75 0.41 -7.76
CA ASP A 119 -4.99 0.50 -6.97
C ASP A 119 -5.10 1.73 -6.06
N PHE A 120 -5.48 2.85 -6.68
CA PHE A 120 -5.71 4.10 -5.98
C PHE A 120 -7.18 4.30 -5.53
N GLY A 121 -7.97 3.22 -5.40
CA GLY A 121 -9.39 3.30 -5.07
C GLY A 121 -9.67 3.89 -3.68
N LEU A 122 -8.77 3.60 -2.73
CA LEU A 122 -8.82 4.13 -1.37
C LEU A 122 -8.07 5.45 -1.19
N THR A 123 -7.24 5.86 -2.15
CA THR A 123 -6.41 7.07 -2.06
C THR A 123 -7.24 8.32 -1.75
N ARG A 124 -6.73 9.15 -0.85
CA ARG A 124 -7.36 10.41 -0.42
C ARG A 124 -6.33 11.49 -0.25
N VAL A 125 -6.79 12.73 -0.23
CA VAL A 125 -5.95 13.88 0.12
C VAL A 125 -5.52 13.77 1.58
N THR A 126 -4.28 14.16 1.89
CA THR A 126 -3.78 14.32 3.26
C THR A 126 -4.74 15.17 4.09
N GLY A 127 -4.93 14.81 5.36
CA GLY A 127 -5.87 15.47 6.27
C GLY A 127 -7.33 15.02 6.11
N TRP A 128 -7.66 14.19 5.11
CA TRP A 128 -9.01 13.61 5.00
C TRP A 128 -9.30 12.73 6.22
N GLN A 129 -10.52 12.83 6.76
CA GLN A 129 -10.92 12.06 7.93
C GLN A 129 -11.39 10.66 7.55
N VAL A 130 -10.85 9.66 8.24
CA VAL A 130 -11.20 8.25 8.06
C VAL A 130 -11.62 7.63 9.39
N GLY A 131 -12.61 6.75 9.34
CA GLY A 131 -13.00 5.93 10.47
C GLY A 131 -12.03 4.78 10.72
N PRO A 132 -12.31 3.94 11.73
CA PRO A 132 -11.46 2.82 12.10
C PRO A 132 -11.37 1.76 11.00
N SER A 133 -10.32 0.96 11.04
CA SER A 133 -10.20 -0.24 10.21
C SER A 133 -11.38 -1.19 10.44
N PRO A 134 -11.86 -1.88 9.40
CA PRO A 134 -12.83 -2.95 9.56
C PRO A 134 -12.32 -4.03 10.54
N PRO A 135 -13.22 -4.72 11.27
CA PRO A 135 -12.82 -5.81 12.13
C PRO A 135 -12.21 -6.96 11.30
N GLY A 136 -11.14 -7.57 11.84
CA GLY A 136 -10.42 -8.68 11.21
C GLY A 136 -8.93 -8.36 11.02
N PRO A 137 -8.16 -9.31 10.45
CA PRO A 137 -6.73 -9.12 10.19
C PRO A 137 -6.47 -7.93 9.29
N ALA A 138 -5.53 -7.08 9.70
CA ALA A 138 -5.13 -5.87 8.99
C ALA A 138 -3.63 -5.62 9.21
N PRO A 139 -2.74 -6.51 8.73
CA PRO A 139 -1.32 -6.48 9.10
C PRO A 139 -0.61 -5.19 8.68
N TYR A 140 -1.05 -4.58 7.58
CA TYR A 140 -0.53 -3.32 7.05
C TYR A 140 -1.07 -2.07 7.76
N ALA A 141 -2.13 -2.21 8.57
CA ALA A 141 -2.72 -1.06 9.24
C ALA A 141 -1.81 -0.60 10.40
N PRO A 142 -1.57 0.72 10.52
CA PRO A 142 -0.77 1.25 11.61
C PRO A 142 -1.53 1.25 12.93
N PRO A 143 -0.81 1.23 14.07
CA PRO A 143 -1.43 1.14 15.39
C PRO A 143 -2.42 2.28 15.65
N GLU A 144 -2.15 3.52 15.24
CA GLU A 144 -3.08 4.64 15.41
C GLU A 144 -4.43 4.44 14.69
N LEU A 145 -4.46 3.62 13.63
CA LEU A 145 -5.69 3.25 12.93
C LEU A 145 -6.37 2.04 13.56
N CYS A 146 -5.59 1.06 14.05
CA CYS A 146 -6.10 -0.12 14.75
C CYS A 146 -6.74 0.22 16.10
N HIS A 147 -6.18 1.18 16.84
CA HIS A 147 -6.71 1.63 18.14
C HIS A 147 -7.87 2.64 18.01
N LEU A 148 -8.23 3.05 16.80
CA LEU A 148 -9.25 4.05 16.60
C LEU A 148 -10.62 3.49 17.02
N SER A 149 -11.25 4.14 18.01
CA SER A 149 -12.55 3.70 18.53
C SER A 149 -13.68 3.98 17.53
N LYS A 150 -14.74 3.17 17.57
CA LYS A 150 -15.97 3.43 16.79
C LYS A 150 -16.49 4.85 17.08
N GLY A 151 -16.89 5.56 16.02
CA GLY A 151 -17.37 6.94 16.12
C GLY A 151 -16.25 8.00 16.13
N HIS A 152 -14.98 7.61 16.18
CA HIS A 152 -13.85 8.52 16.05
C HIS A 152 -13.30 8.50 14.62
N THR A 153 -12.58 9.58 14.28
CA THR A 153 -11.89 9.70 13.00
C THR A 153 -10.43 10.07 13.20
N LEU A 154 -9.59 9.67 12.26
CA LEU A 154 -8.19 10.04 12.16
C LEU A 154 -7.97 10.84 10.88
N HIS A 155 -7.15 11.89 10.98
CA HIS A 155 -6.66 12.61 9.81
C HIS A 155 -5.58 11.77 9.13
N LEU A 156 -5.73 11.57 7.82
CA LEU A 156 -4.73 10.82 7.06
C LEU A 156 -3.43 11.58 6.94
N GLU A 157 -2.34 10.88 7.23
CA GLU A 157 -0.97 11.37 7.08
C GLU A 157 -0.15 10.41 6.21
N PRO A 158 0.88 10.90 5.49
CA PRO A 158 1.83 10.05 4.74
C PRO A 158 2.50 8.95 5.57
N SER A 159 2.59 9.14 6.90
CA SER A 159 3.16 8.15 7.83
C SER A 159 2.40 6.82 7.83
N LEU A 160 1.09 6.83 7.53
CA LEU A 160 0.29 5.60 7.44
C LEU A 160 0.80 4.68 6.31
N ASP A 161 1.14 5.26 5.16
CA ASP A 161 1.74 4.49 4.06
C ASP A 161 3.18 4.08 4.38
N THR A 162 3.90 4.89 5.17
CA THR A 162 5.28 4.57 5.60
C THR A 162 5.29 3.36 6.53
N TRP A 163 4.31 3.25 7.43
CA TRP A 163 4.09 2.06 8.24
C TRP A 163 3.82 0.84 7.35
N ALA A 164 2.81 0.93 6.49
CA ALA A 164 2.46 -0.16 5.57
C ALA A 164 3.65 -0.58 4.68
N PHE A 165 4.52 0.36 4.32
CA PHE A 165 5.74 0.09 3.57
C PHE A 165 6.72 -0.76 4.37
N GLY A 166 6.89 -0.49 5.67
CA GLY A 166 7.68 -1.33 6.56
C GLY A 166 7.17 -2.77 6.63
N ILE A 167 5.85 -2.94 6.73
CA ILE A 167 5.20 -4.27 6.71
C ILE A 167 5.41 -4.96 5.37
N LEU A 168 5.27 -4.24 4.26
CA LEU A 168 5.54 -4.75 2.92
C LEU A 168 6.99 -5.25 2.79
N LEU A 169 7.98 -4.50 3.28
CA LEU A 169 9.39 -4.93 3.25
C LEU A 169 9.63 -6.17 4.11
N PHE A 170 9.05 -6.21 5.31
CA PHE A 170 9.12 -7.39 6.17
C PHE A 170 8.56 -8.62 5.44
N SER A 171 7.37 -8.50 4.85
CA SER A 171 6.73 -9.61 4.14
C SER A 171 7.47 -10.03 2.89
N LEU A 172 8.09 -9.09 2.15
CA LEU A 172 8.94 -9.43 1.02
C LEU A 172 10.20 -10.19 1.46
N LEU A 173 10.79 -9.87 2.61
CA LEU A 173 12.01 -10.54 3.10
C LEU A 173 11.74 -11.93 3.72
N THR A 174 10.58 -12.10 4.35
CA THR A 174 10.29 -13.27 5.18
C THR A 174 9.23 -14.20 4.60
N GLY A 175 8.45 -13.73 3.63
CA GLY A 175 7.28 -14.44 3.15
C GLY A 175 6.16 -14.56 4.19
N SER A 176 6.18 -13.76 5.25
CA SER A 176 5.23 -13.79 6.36
C SER A 176 4.83 -12.38 6.81
N PHE A 177 3.71 -12.25 7.53
CA PHE A 177 3.39 -11.00 8.22
C PHE A 177 4.02 -10.99 9.61
N PRO A 178 4.37 -9.80 10.15
CA PRO A 178 4.93 -9.70 11.48
C PRO A 178 3.89 -9.85 12.60
N TRP A 179 2.60 -9.67 12.28
CA TRP A 179 1.42 -9.79 13.16
C TRP A 179 0.16 -9.83 12.29
N GLU A 180 -0.99 -10.16 12.87
CA GLU A 180 -2.29 -10.01 12.20
C GLU A 180 -2.83 -8.59 12.34
N VAL A 181 -2.62 -7.96 13.49
CA VAL A 181 -3.07 -6.60 13.79
C VAL A 181 -2.05 -5.88 14.67
N ALA A 182 -1.76 -4.61 14.37
CA ALA A 182 -0.90 -3.76 15.18
C ALA A 182 -1.63 -3.23 16.44
N ALA A 183 -2.08 -4.15 17.31
CA ALA A 183 -2.88 -3.86 18.50
C ALA A 183 -2.42 -4.71 19.69
N PRO A 184 -2.74 -4.32 20.95
CA PRO A 184 -2.19 -4.96 22.13
C PRO A 184 -2.74 -6.37 22.33
N GLU A 185 -3.78 -6.77 21.61
CA GLU A 185 -4.32 -8.13 21.63
C GLU A 185 -3.46 -9.12 20.82
N ASP A 186 -2.56 -8.64 19.96
CA ASP A 186 -1.69 -9.47 19.13
C ASP A 186 -0.33 -9.71 19.82
N GLU A 187 0.00 -10.97 20.10
CA GLU A 187 1.21 -11.36 20.82
C GLU A 187 2.50 -10.94 20.08
N GLN A 188 2.53 -11.05 18.75
CA GLN A 188 3.71 -10.71 17.95
C GLN A 188 3.92 -9.19 17.93
N PHE A 189 2.83 -8.42 17.90
CA PHE A 189 2.91 -6.97 18.04
C PHE A 189 3.42 -6.55 19.42
N GLN A 190 3.00 -7.22 20.51
CA GLN A 190 3.54 -6.96 21.85
C GLN A 190 5.05 -7.19 21.91
N GLU A 191 5.56 -8.26 21.31
CA GLU A 191 7.00 -8.54 21.23
C GLU A 191 7.75 -7.43 20.51
N PHE A 192 7.21 -6.94 19.39
CA PHE A 192 7.75 -5.80 18.66
C PHE A 192 7.80 -4.54 19.53
N GLN A 193 6.74 -4.24 20.29
CA GLN A 193 6.70 -3.09 21.20
C GLN A 193 7.77 -3.19 22.30
N VAL A 194 7.96 -4.38 22.87
CA VAL A 194 9.03 -4.64 23.85
C VAL A 194 10.40 -4.43 23.24
N TRP A 195 10.64 -4.93 22.02
CA TRP A 195 11.89 -4.72 21.31
C TRP A 195 12.15 -3.23 21.02
N GLN A 196 11.15 -2.49 20.54
CA GLN A 196 11.23 -1.06 20.25
C GLN A 196 11.50 -0.23 21.52
N GLY A 197 10.87 -0.59 22.65
CA GLY A 197 11.12 0.07 23.94
C GLY A 197 12.51 -0.21 24.53
N ARG A 198 13.16 -1.31 24.13
CA ARG A 198 14.54 -1.65 24.51
C ARG A 198 15.57 -0.88 23.68
N THR A 199 15.32 -0.67 22.40
CA THR A 199 16.24 0.07 21.52
C THR A 199 16.33 1.56 21.85
N TRP A 200 15.31 2.16 22.46
CA TRP A 200 15.31 3.58 22.84
C TRP A 200 16.08 3.92 24.15
N ARG A 201 16.50 2.94 24.95
CA ARG A 201 17.32 3.19 26.17
C ARG A 201 18.82 3.33 25.92
N GLY A 202 19.27 3.38 24.66
CA GLY A 202 20.69 3.39 24.28
C GLY A 202 21.25 4.70 23.72
N ALA A 203 20.44 5.75 23.52
CA ALA A 203 20.90 7.04 22.97
C ALA A 203 20.81 8.20 23.97
N GLY A 204 20.91 7.89 25.27
CA GLY A 204 21.04 8.87 26.35
C GLY A 204 22.51 9.23 26.60
N VAL A 205 22.93 10.34 26.01
CA VAL A 205 23.96 11.29 26.48
C VAL A 205 24.80 10.82 27.69
N THR A 206 26.05 10.45 27.45
CA THR A 206 27.11 10.60 28.46
C THR A 206 27.50 12.07 28.55
N SER A 207 26.99 12.77 29.56
CA SER A 207 27.54 14.04 30.00
C SER A 207 27.53 14.11 31.52
N GLY A 208 28.72 14.17 32.12
CA GLY A 208 28.95 14.77 33.43
C GLY A 208 29.17 13.78 34.58
N GLY A 209 30.42 13.68 35.01
CA GLY A 209 30.90 12.95 36.19
C GLY A 209 32.39 12.71 36.11
#